data_AF-A0A953YJR1-F1
#
_entry.id   AF-A0A953YJR1-F1
#
_cell.length_a   1.000
_cell.length_b   1.000
_cell.length_c   1.000
_cell.angle_alpha   90.00
_cell.angle_beta   90.00
_cell.angle_gamma   90.00
#
_symmetry.space_group_name_H-M   'P 1'
#
loop_
_entity.id
_entity.type
_entity.pdbx_description
1 polymer ?
#
loop_
_entity_poly.entity_id
_entity_poly.type
_entity_poly.pdbx_seq_one_letter_code
_entity_poly.pdbx_strand_id
1 'polypeptide(L)'
;RWNAAKGFLRPAMKRPNLRVLMQAETERLVLDGKRVAGVRFRWKGGTYEAHAGREVLLAAGSINSPKILELSGVGRPDLLGDLGIEVLHESPGVGENLQDHLQIRTVYRVEGAKTLNTMLNNPLGKVRVALQYALTQSGPMSMAPSQFGMFTKSDPAMATPDLEYHVQPLSTDRLGDPLHPFPAITVSV
;
A
#
# COMPACT_ATOMS: atom_id res chain seq x y z
N ARG A 1 -15.07 -0.24 5.84
CA ARG A 1 -13.91 0.16 5.00
C ARG A 1 -14.37 0.56 3.60
N TRP A 2 -13.98 1.75 3.15
CA TRP A 2 -14.12 2.20 1.75
C TRP A 2 -12.75 2.10 1.09
N ASN A 3 -12.68 1.57 -0.13
CA ASN A 3 -11.43 1.46 -0.90
C ASN A 3 -11.72 1.70 -2.38
N ALA A 4 -10.68 1.88 -3.20
CA ALA A 4 -10.83 2.19 -4.62
C ALA A 4 -11.69 1.15 -5.38
N ALA A 5 -11.53 -0.14 -5.05
CA ALA A 5 -12.33 -1.19 -5.67
C ALA A 5 -13.83 -1.06 -5.35
N LYS A 6 -14.18 -0.78 -4.09
CA LYS A 6 -15.58 -0.59 -3.68
C LYS A 6 -16.17 0.71 -4.22
N GLY A 7 -15.39 1.79 -4.21
CA GLY A 7 -15.82 3.12 -4.63
C GLY A 7 -15.97 3.29 -6.14
N PHE A 8 -15.05 2.72 -6.94
CA PHE A 8 -14.97 2.98 -8.37
C PHE A 8 -15.16 1.71 -9.22
N LEU A 9 -14.43 0.64 -8.92
CA LEU A 9 -14.40 -0.55 -9.78
C LEU A 9 -15.71 -1.35 -9.73
N ARG A 10 -16.19 -1.75 -8.54
CA ARG A 10 -17.39 -2.58 -8.38
C ARG A 10 -18.64 -1.96 -9.02
N PRO A 11 -18.90 -0.64 -8.89
CA PRO A 11 -19.97 0.01 -9.65
C PRO A 11 -19.78 -0.07 -11.16
N ALA A 12 -18.56 0.17 -11.65
CA ALA A 12 -18.24 0.18 -13.08
C ALA A 12 -18.27 -1.21 -13.73
N MET A 13 -18.02 -2.29 -12.97
CA MET A 13 -18.04 -3.68 -13.46
C MET A 13 -19.37 -4.13 -14.06
N LYS A 14 -20.47 -3.39 -13.83
CA LYS A 14 -21.78 -3.67 -14.46
C LYS A 14 -21.83 -3.27 -15.94
N ARG A 15 -20.87 -2.48 -16.42
CA ARG A 15 -20.86 -1.98 -17.81
C ARG A 15 -20.40 -3.11 -18.75
N PRO A 16 -21.09 -3.32 -19.88
CA PRO A 16 -20.77 -4.42 -20.80
C PRO A 16 -19.42 -4.25 -21.51
N ASN A 17 -18.86 -3.04 -21.53
CA ASN A 17 -17.58 -2.72 -22.16
C ASN A 17 -16.38 -2.81 -21.21
N LEU A 18 -16.55 -3.31 -19.98
CA LEU A 18 -15.47 -3.51 -19.02
C LEU A 18 -15.32 -4.99 -18.68
N ARG A 19 -14.13 -5.54 -18.92
CA ARG A 19 -13.75 -6.88 -18.49
C ARG A 19 -12.69 -6.78 -17.40
N VAL A 20 -12.95 -7.42 -16.26
CA VAL A 20 -12.00 -7.51 -15.14
C VAL A 20 -11.54 -8.95 -15.00
N LEU A 21 -10.23 -9.16 -15.09
CA LEU A 21 -9.60 -10.45 -14.82
C LEU A 21 -8.92 -10.38 -13.46
N MET A 22 -9.39 -11.18 -12.50
CA MET A 22 -8.72 -11.34 -11.21
C MET A 22 -7.75 -12.51 -11.27
N GLN A 23 -6.71 -12.48 -10.42
CA GLN A 23 -5.65 -13.49 -10.38
C GLN A 23 -4.95 -13.69 -11.73
N ALA A 24 -4.86 -12.60 -12.50
CA ALA A 24 -4.14 -12.52 -13.77
C ALA A 24 -2.85 -11.73 -13.53
N GLU A 25 -1.72 -12.42 -13.48
CA GLU A 25 -0.42 -11.81 -13.17
C GLU A 25 0.27 -11.41 -14.48
N THR A 26 0.48 -10.11 -14.68
CA THR A 26 1.22 -9.58 -15.84
C THR A 26 2.69 -9.95 -15.73
N GLU A 27 3.23 -10.56 -16.79
CA GLU A 27 4.63 -10.98 -16.86
C GLU A 27 5.49 -9.93 -17.57
N ARG A 28 5.00 -9.45 -18.73
CA ARG A 28 5.67 -8.43 -19.54
C ARG A 28 4.70 -7.76 -20.51
N LEU A 29 5.12 -6.64 -21.07
CA LEU A 29 4.49 -5.95 -22.19
C LEU A 29 4.81 -6.69 -23.50
N VAL A 30 3.89 -6.61 -24.45
CA VAL A 30 4.11 -7.06 -25.83
C VAL A 30 4.44 -5.83 -26.67
N LEU A 31 5.63 -5.79 -27.26
CA LEU A 31 6.09 -4.67 -28.08
C LEU A 31 6.01 -4.99 -29.57
N ASP A 32 5.69 -3.98 -30.36
CA ASP A 32 5.69 -3.92 -31.82
C ASP A 32 6.56 -2.72 -32.22
N GLY A 33 7.87 -2.98 -32.39
CA GLY A 33 8.89 -1.93 -32.42
C GLY A 33 8.87 -1.12 -31.12
N LYS A 34 8.61 0.19 -31.23
CA LYS A 34 8.50 1.10 -30.07
C LYS A 34 7.07 1.22 -29.51
N ARG A 35 6.09 0.53 -30.08
CA ARG A 35 4.69 0.58 -29.65
C ARG A 35 4.40 -0.57 -28.70
N VAL A 36 3.75 -0.28 -27.56
CA VAL A 36 3.18 -1.33 -26.72
C VAL A 36 1.87 -1.82 -27.35
N ALA A 37 1.89 -3.05 -27.85
CA ALA A 37 0.76 -3.68 -28.53
C ALA A 37 -0.16 -4.46 -27.58
N GLY A 38 0.27 -4.72 -26.34
CA GLY A 38 -0.50 -5.50 -25.37
C GLY A 38 0.28 -5.91 -24.14
N VAL A 39 -0.26 -6.89 -23.42
CA VAL A 39 0.36 -7.49 -22.22
C VAL A 39 0.31 -9.02 -22.31
N ARG A 40 1.39 -9.67 -21.88
CA ARG A 40 1.41 -11.11 -21.59
C ARG A 40 1.19 -11.32 -20.10
N PHE A 41 0.34 -12.28 -19.75
CA PHE A 41 -0.04 -12.54 -18.37
C PHE A 41 -0.37 -14.02 -18.14
N ARG A 42 -0.16 -14.47 -16.91
CA ARG A 42 -0.56 -15.80 -16.44
C ARG A 42 -1.93 -15.74 -15.78
N TRP A 43 -2.83 -16.64 -16.17
CA TRP A 43 -4.19 -16.71 -15.63
C TRP A 43 -4.68 -18.15 -15.64
N LYS A 44 -5.34 -18.63 -14.57
CA LYS A 44 -5.92 -19.99 -14.52
C LYS A 44 -4.96 -21.12 -14.95
N GLY A 45 -3.68 -21.00 -14.64
CA GLY A 45 -2.65 -21.99 -14.98
C GLY A 45 -2.12 -21.93 -16.42
N GLY A 46 -2.61 -21.02 -17.25
CA GLY A 46 -2.12 -20.80 -18.62
C GLY A 46 -1.49 -19.42 -18.81
N THR A 47 -0.78 -19.26 -19.93
CA THR A 47 -0.20 -17.98 -20.38
C THR A 47 -1.05 -17.42 -21.52
N TYR A 48 -1.38 -16.15 -21.43
CA TYR A 48 -2.27 -15.46 -22.36
C TYR A 48 -1.68 -14.11 -22.76
N GLU A 49 -2.12 -13.60 -23.91
CA GLU A 49 -1.84 -12.23 -24.35
C GLU A 49 -3.15 -11.47 -24.57
N ALA A 50 -3.17 -10.21 -24.15
CA ALA A 50 -4.25 -9.27 -24.44
C ALA A 50 -3.67 -8.10 -25.24
N HIS A 51 -4.15 -7.94 -26.48
CA HIS A 51 -3.74 -6.85 -27.35
C HIS A 51 -4.60 -5.61 -27.13
N ALA A 52 -3.97 -4.44 -27.21
CA ALA A 52 -4.61 -3.14 -27.09
C ALA A 52 -4.65 -2.44 -28.45
N GLY A 53 -5.85 -2.02 -28.88
CA GLY A 53 -6.02 -1.24 -30.11
C GLY A 53 -5.66 0.24 -29.97
N ARG A 54 -5.47 0.74 -28.74
CA ARG A 54 -5.14 2.13 -28.46
C ARG A 54 -3.96 2.25 -27.50
N GLU A 55 -4.18 1.93 -26.24
CA GLU A 55 -3.23 2.20 -25.16
C GLU A 55 -3.18 1.05 -24.16
N VAL A 56 -2.01 0.89 -23.53
CA VAL A 56 -1.81 0.06 -22.35
C VAL A 56 -1.42 0.99 -21.19
N LEU A 57 -2.18 0.93 -20.10
CA LEU A 57 -1.91 1.72 -18.89
C LEU A 57 -1.34 0.80 -17.82
N LEU A 58 -0.11 1.06 -17.40
CA LEU A 58 0.56 0.29 -16.35
C LEU A 58 0.24 0.89 -14.97
N ALA A 59 -0.53 0.17 -14.16
CA ALA A 59 -0.95 0.59 -12.83
C ALA A 59 -0.61 -0.47 -11.77
N ALA A 60 0.62 -1.01 -11.83
CA ALA A 60 1.07 -2.12 -10.97
C ALA A 60 1.74 -1.65 -9.66
N GLY A 61 1.71 -0.35 -9.36
CA GLY A 61 2.35 0.25 -8.19
C GLY A 61 3.85 0.52 -8.38
N SER A 62 4.47 1.19 -7.42
CA SER A 62 5.88 1.63 -7.48
C SER A 62 6.90 0.50 -7.57
N ILE A 63 6.55 -0.71 -7.10
CA ILE A 63 7.43 -1.88 -7.14
C ILE A 63 7.26 -2.69 -8.43
N ASN A 64 6.04 -3.07 -8.79
CA ASN A 64 5.85 -3.99 -9.92
C ASN A 64 5.84 -3.28 -11.28
N SER A 65 5.55 -1.98 -11.35
CA SER A 65 5.58 -1.25 -12.62
C SER A 65 6.99 -1.20 -13.23
N PRO A 66 8.05 -0.76 -12.51
CA PRO A 66 9.40 -0.80 -13.07
C PRO A 66 9.85 -2.23 -13.39
N LYS A 67 9.55 -3.21 -12.51
CA LYS A 67 9.82 -4.63 -12.79
C LYS A 67 9.20 -5.10 -14.12
N ILE A 68 7.93 -4.78 -14.38
CA ILE A 68 7.26 -5.18 -15.63
C ILE A 68 7.93 -4.49 -16.83
N LEU A 69 8.29 -3.21 -16.72
CA LEU A 69 9.00 -2.48 -17.78
C LEU A 69 10.36 -3.15 -18.08
N GLU A 70 11.15 -3.43 -17.05
CA GLU A 70 12.46 -4.08 -17.17
C GLU A 70 12.34 -5.48 -17.78
N LEU A 71 11.41 -6.32 -17.31
CA LEU A 71 11.11 -7.63 -17.90
C LEU A 71 10.59 -7.56 -19.35
N SER A 72 10.19 -6.38 -19.80
CA SER A 72 9.78 -6.10 -21.17
C SER A 72 10.90 -5.51 -22.02
N GLY A 73 12.12 -5.43 -21.50
CA GLY A 73 13.26 -4.83 -22.20
C GLY A 73 13.27 -3.29 -22.17
N VAL A 74 12.54 -2.67 -21.24
CA VAL A 74 12.48 -1.21 -21.07
C VAL A 74 13.17 -0.84 -19.76
N GLY A 75 14.40 -0.34 -19.82
CA GLY A 75 15.17 -0.05 -18.61
C GLY A 75 16.64 0.27 -18.86
N ARG A 76 17.47 0.09 -17.83
CA ARG A 76 18.91 0.39 -17.87
C ARG A 76 19.67 -0.71 -18.63
N PRO A 77 20.42 -0.39 -19.71
CA PRO A 77 20.97 -1.42 -20.61
C PRO A 77 21.95 -2.41 -19.97
N ASP A 78 22.81 -1.93 -19.06
CA ASP A 78 23.78 -2.71 -18.30
C ASP A 78 23.07 -3.74 -17.40
N LEU A 79 22.11 -3.28 -16.58
CA LEU A 79 21.33 -4.13 -15.68
C LEU A 79 20.56 -5.20 -16.44
N LEU A 80 19.87 -4.80 -17.52
CA LEU A 80 19.09 -5.73 -18.33
C LEU A 80 20.00 -6.75 -19.02
N GLY A 81 21.13 -6.31 -19.56
CA GLY A 81 22.13 -7.18 -20.19
C GLY A 81 22.68 -8.23 -19.22
N ASP A 82 23.03 -7.83 -18.00
CA ASP A 82 23.52 -8.72 -16.94
C ASP A 82 22.47 -9.78 -16.54
N LEU A 83 21.17 -9.47 -16.69
CA LEU A 83 20.05 -10.37 -16.43
C LEU A 83 19.62 -11.19 -17.66
N GLY A 84 20.31 -11.06 -18.79
CA GLY A 84 19.99 -11.76 -20.04
C GLY A 84 18.69 -11.27 -20.71
N ILE A 85 18.29 -10.02 -20.44
CA ILE A 85 17.11 -9.39 -21.01
C ILE A 85 17.54 -8.50 -22.18
N GLU A 86 16.96 -8.72 -23.36
CA GLU A 86 17.17 -7.87 -24.53
C GLU A 86 16.67 -6.44 -24.26
N VAL A 87 17.51 -5.45 -24.54
CA VAL A 87 17.16 -4.03 -24.39
C VAL A 87 16.40 -3.57 -25.63
N LEU A 88 15.08 -3.41 -25.49
CA LEU A 88 14.20 -2.93 -26.55
C LEU A 88 14.00 -1.41 -26.50
N HIS A 89 14.12 -0.81 -25.31
CA HIS A 89 14.11 0.63 -25.11
C HIS A 89 14.98 1.01 -23.92
N GLU A 90 16.02 1.79 -24.17
CA GLU A 90 16.85 2.36 -23.12
C GLU A 90 16.06 3.40 -22.32
N SER A 91 15.94 3.16 -21.01
CA SER A 91 15.32 4.09 -20.07
C SER A 91 15.98 3.94 -18.70
N PRO A 92 17.12 4.61 -18.45
CA PRO A 92 17.91 4.39 -17.25
C PRO A 92 17.24 4.86 -15.95
N GLY A 93 16.13 5.61 -16.03
CA GLY A 93 15.38 6.05 -14.84
C GLY A 93 14.31 5.06 -14.35
N VAL A 94 14.04 3.99 -15.10
CA VAL A 94 13.09 2.95 -14.67
C VAL A 94 13.63 2.30 -13.39
N GLY A 95 12.84 2.34 -12.31
CA GLY A 95 13.19 1.70 -11.03
C GLY A 95 14.09 2.50 -10.09
N GLU A 96 14.79 3.53 -10.56
CA GLU A 96 15.92 4.13 -9.82
C GLU A 96 15.54 5.19 -8.77
N ASN A 97 14.34 5.78 -8.84
CA ASN A 97 13.91 6.85 -7.94
C ASN A 97 12.81 6.38 -6.97
N LEU A 98 13.02 5.21 -6.34
CA LEU A 98 12.11 4.72 -5.32
C LEU A 98 12.18 5.60 -4.08
N GLN A 99 11.04 6.11 -3.65
CA GLN A 99 10.88 6.88 -2.44
C GLN A 99 9.81 6.23 -1.58
N ASP A 100 10.05 6.21 -0.29
CA ASP A 100 9.10 5.80 0.74
C ASP A 100 9.31 6.69 1.96
N HIS A 101 8.31 6.73 2.84
CA HIS A 101 8.42 7.43 4.11
C HIS A 101 9.02 6.48 5.13
N LEU A 102 10.24 6.77 5.59
CA LEU A 102 10.85 6.03 6.69
C LEU A 102 10.15 6.38 7.99
N GLN A 103 9.81 5.37 8.79
CA GLN A 103 9.02 5.56 10.00
C GLN A 103 9.76 5.03 11.23
N ILE A 104 9.95 5.89 12.22
CA ILE A 104 10.45 5.55 13.55
C ILE A 104 9.25 5.42 14.47
N ARG A 105 9.20 4.31 15.21
CA ARG A 105 8.09 4.03 16.14
C ARG A 105 8.55 4.17 17.58
N THR A 106 8.11 5.23 18.25
CA THR A 106 8.39 5.46 19.66
C THR A 106 7.17 5.13 20.53
N VAL A 107 7.40 4.53 21.70
CA VAL A 107 6.34 4.12 22.63
C VAL A 107 6.55 4.84 23.95
N TYR A 108 5.47 5.44 24.46
CA TYR A 108 5.48 6.15 25.73
C TYR A 108 4.42 5.57 26.65
N ARG A 109 4.82 5.20 27.88
CA ARG A 109 3.88 4.91 28.96
C ARG A 109 3.23 6.22 29.39
N VAL A 110 1.92 6.18 29.65
CA VAL A 110 1.15 7.37 30.04
C VAL A 110 0.36 7.11 31.31
N GLU A 111 0.09 8.16 32.08
CA GLU A 111 -0.73 8.14 33.29
C GLU A 111 -1.95 9.06 33.11
N GLY A 112 -3.04 8.78 33.83
CA GLY A 112 -4.26 9.61 33.78
C GLY A 112 -5.07 9.52 32.48
N ALA A 113 -4.65 8.72 31.50
CA ALA A 113 -5.32 8.56 30.21
C ALA A 113 -5.85 7.13 29.98
N LYS A 114 -7.04 7.00 29.40
CA LYS A 114 -7.56 5.71 28.90
C LYS A 114 -6.93 5.40 27.56
N THR A 115 -6.32 4.22 27.46
CA THR A 115 -5.67 3.73 26.23
C THR A 115 -6.30 2.41 25.79
N LEU A 116 -6.15 2.05 24.52
CA LEU A 116 -6.62 0.77 24.00
C LEU A 116 -5.94 -0.41 24.71
N ASN A 117 -4.69 -0.26 25.16
CA ASN A 117 -3.99 -1.24 25.99
C ASN A 117 -4.83 -1.62 27.22
N THR A 118 -5.26 -0.62 27.99
CA THR A 118 -6.07 -0.86 29.19
C THR A 118 -7.50 -1.33 28.90
N MET A 119 -8.09 -0.87 27.79
CA MET A 119 -9.45 -1.24 27.42
C MET A 119 -9.55 -2.69 26.90
N LEU A 120 -8.51 -3.15 26.20
CA LEU A 120 -8.52 -4.46 25.54
C LEU A 120 -7.76 -5.52 26.31
N ASN A 121 -6.90 -5.20 27.28
CA ASN A 121 -6.28 -6.22 28.14
C ASN A 121 -7.22 -6.78 29.23
N ASN A 122 -8.46 -6.28 29.32
CA ASN A 122 -9.50 -6.80 30.21
C ASN A 122 -10.58 -7.55 29.39
N PRO A 123 -10.91 -8.82 29.68
CA PRO A 123 -11.98 -9.56 29.00
C PRO A 123 -13.34 -8.85 29.00
N LEU A 124 -13.74 -8.23 30.11
CA LEU A 124 -14.99 -7.44 30.18
C LEU A 124 -14.93 -6.21 29.28
N GLY A 125 -13.75 -5.58 29.20
CA GLY A 125 -13.48 -4.47 28.29
C GLY A 125 -13.64 -4.89 26.83
N LYS A 126 -13.09 -6.05 26.44
CA LYS A 126 -13.26 -6.62 25.10
C LYS A 126 -14.74 -6.88 24.78
N VAL A 127 -15.50 -7.48 25.70
CA VAL A 127 -16.94 -7.74 25.51
C VAL A 127 -17.71 -6.43 25.32
N ARG A 128 -17.42 -5.40 26.12
CA ARG A 128 -18.05 -4.08 25.98
C ARG A 128 -17.74 -3.43 24.64
N VAL A 129 -16.48 -3.47 24.19
CA VAL A 129 -16.06 -2.96 22.88
C VAL A 129 -16.75 -3.72 21.75
N ALA A 130 -16.83 -5.05 21.85
CA ALA A 130 -17.52 -5.88 20.88
C ALA A 130 -19.01 -5.54 20.77
N LEU A 131 -19.68 -5.41 21.92
CA LEU A 131 -21.10 -5.08 21.99
C LEU A 131 -21.38 -3.67 21.45
N GLN A 132 -20.55 -2.68 21.79
CA GLN A 132 -20.69 -1.32 21.27
C GLN A 132 -20.67 -1.30 19.74
N TYR A 133 -19.71 -1.99 19.13
CA TYR A 133 -19.61 -2.07 17.68
C TYR A 133 -20.77 -2.85 17.06
N ALA A 134 -21.20 -3.96 17.67
CA ALA A 134 -22.32 -4.74 17.16
C ALA A 134 -23.63 -3.94 17.14
N LEU A 135 -23.89 -3.14 18.19
CA LEU A 135 -25.12 -2.36 18.31
C LEU A 135 -25.10 -1.05 17.52
N THR A 136 -23.96 -0.37 17.48
CA THR A 136 -23.89 1.02 16.98
C THR A 136 -22.85 1.24 15.88
N GLN A 137 -22.08 0.21 15.51
CA GLN A 137 -20.95 0.29 14.59
C GLN A 137 -19.93 1.39 14.97
N SER A 138 -19.84 1.71 16.27
CA SER A 138 -18.96 2.74 16.82
C SER A 138 -17.91 2.17 17.78
N GLY A 139 -17.02 3.02 18.26
CA GLY A 139 -16.02 2.67 19.27
C GLY A 139 -14.74 2.07 18.70
N PRO A 140 -13.88 1.48 19.54
CA PRO A 140 -12.52 1.07 19.18
C PRO A 140 -12.36 0.22 17.92
N MET A 141 -13.31 -0.67 17.61
CA MET A 141 -13.22 -1.51 16.41
C MET A 141 -13.55 -0.78 15.11
N SER A 142 -14.14 0.41 15.19
CA SER A 142 -14.40 1.29 14.05
C SER A 142 -13.34 2.39 13.87
N MET A 143 -12.42 2.53 14.83
CA MET A 143 -11.41 3.59 14.84
C MET A 143 -10.28 3.31 13.84
N ALA A 144 -9.76 4.36 13.22
CA ALA A 144 -8.47 4.29 12.52
C ALA A 144 -7.33 4.08 13.54
N PRO A 145 -6.27 3.33 13.21
CA PRO A 145 -5.17 3.10 14.14
C PRO A 145 -4.54 4.40 14.68
N SER A 146 -4.30 5.36 13.79
CA SER A 146 -3.82 6.70 14.12
C SER A 146 -5.01 7.64 14.29
N GLN A 147 -5.12 8.25 15.46
CA GLN A 147 -6.24 9.12 15.84
C GLN A 147 -5.88 10.59 15.79
N PHE A 148 -4.58 10.89 15.87
CA PHE A 148 -4.06 12.24 15.74
C PHE A 148 -2.86 12.23 14.80
N GLY A 149 -2.77 13.28 13.98
CA GLY A 149 -1.72 13.50 13.01
C GLY A 149 -1.15 14.90 13.16
N MET A 150 0.15 15.06 12.96
CA MET A 150 0.82 16.36 13.01
C MET A 150 1.92 16.43 11.97
N PHE A 151 1.96 17.52 11.21
CA PHE A 151 3.04 17.82 10.29
C PHE A 151 3.89 18.94 10.88
N THR A 152 5.19 18.74 10.97
CA THR A 152 6.13 19.74 11.46
C THR A 152 7.40 19.76 10.63
N LYS A 153 8.13 20.85 10.74
CA LYS A 153 9.50 20.95 10.24
C LYS A 153 10.46 20.34 11.25
N SER A 154 11.45 19.58 10.78
CA SER A 154 12.58 19.11 11.60
C SER A 154 13.50 20.26 12.01
N ASP A 155 13.62 21.27 11.14
CA ASP A 155 14.40 22.49 11.33
C ASP A 155 13.64 23.72 10.78
N PRO A 156 13.68 24.90 11.44
CA PRO A 156 13.03 26.12 10.95
C PRO A 156 13.41 26.53 9.51
N ALA A 157 14.59 26.17 9.03
CA ALA A 157 15.07 26.45 7.67
C ALA A 157 14.36 25.64 6.58
N MET A 158 13.69 24.52 6.91
CA MET A 158 12.94 23.72 5.95
C MET A 158 11.83 24.55 5.30
N ALA A 159 11.65 24.44 3.98
CA ALA A 159 10.61 25.21 3.29
C ALA A 159 9.19 24.77 3.69
N THR A 160 8.98 23.45 3.78
CA THR A 160 7.71 22.79 4.12
C THR A 160 7.91 21.77 5.25
N PRO A 161 6.84 21.33 5.93
CA PRO A 161 6.94 20.20 6.87
C PRO A 161 7.54 18.97 6.20
N ASP A 162 8.52 18.36 6.86
CA ASP A 162 9.25 17.17 6.44
C ASP A 162 9.10 16.00 7.43
N LEU A 163 8.38 16.21 8.53
CA LEU A 163 8.04 15.18 9.52
C LEU A 163 6.52 15.00 9.60
N GLU A 164 6.06 13.75 9.59
CA GLU A 164 4.66 13.37 9.75
C GLU A 164 4.49 12.46 10.98
N TYR A 165 3.94 13.03 12.05
CA TYR A 165 3.62 12.29 13.26
C TYR A 165 2.25 11.64 13.16
N HIS A 166 2.20 10.36 13.52
CA HIS A 166 0.98 9.61 13.77
C HIS A 166 0.94 9.16 15.22
N VAL A 167 -0.13 9.51 15.92
CA VAL A 167 -0.33 9.14 17.33
C VAL A 167 -1.46 8.14 17.44
N GLN A 168 -1.14 7.01 18.06
CA GLN A 168 -2.04 5.88 18.25
C GLN A 168 -2.26 5.67 19.75
N PRO A 169 -3.51 5.47 20.20
CA PRO A 169 -3.82 5.24 21.61
C PRO A 169 -3.50 3.80 22.05
N LEU A 170 -2.53 3.14 21.38
CA LEU A 170 -2.12 1.77 21.64
C LEU A 170 -0.60 1.62 21.58
N SER A 171 -0.08 0.55 22.19
CA SER A 171 1.31 0.13 22.02
C SER A 171 1.50 -1.39 22.10
N THR A 172 2.56 -1.85 21.43
CA THR A 172 2.99 -3.26 21.28
C THR A 172 4.44 -3.28 20.79
N ASP A 173 5.17 -4.39 20.85
CA ASP A 173 6.56 -4.48 20.37
C ASP A 173 6.61 -4.48 18.84
N ARG A 174 5.85 -5.36 18.18
CA ARG A 174 5.70 -5.40 16.73
C ARG A 174 4.23 -5.33 16.33
N LEU A 175 3.97 -4.79 15.14
CA LEU A 175 2.60 -4.77 14.63
C LEU A 175 2.06 -6.20 14.51
N GLY A 176 0.98 -6.51 15.23
CA GLY A 176 0.40 -7.85 15.30
C GLY A 176 0.66 -8.58 16.63
N ASP A 177 1.64 -8.13 17.41
CA ASP A 177 1.88 -8.66 18.76
C ASP A 177 0.76 -8.23 19.73
N PRO A 178 0.61 -8.92 20.88
CA PRO A 178 -0.30 -8.48 21.93
C PRO A 178 -0.01 -7.05 22.40
N LEU A 179 -1.04 -6.35 22.88
CA LEU A 179 -0.88 -5.02 23.45
C LEU A 179 -0.11 -5.09 24.77
N HIS A 180 0.79 -4.13 25.01
CA HIS A 180 1.47 -4.04 26.30
C HIS A 180 0.47 -3.95 27.47
N PRO A 181 0.76 -4.53 28.65
CA PRO A 181 -0.17 -4.61 29.78
C PRO A 181 -0.37 -3.29 30.54
N PHE A 182 0.31 -2.22 30.13
CA PHE A 182 0.25 -0.89 30.76
C PHE A 182 -0.34 0.16 29.82
N PRO A 183 -0.92 1.26 30.35
CA PRO A 183 -1.38 2.36 29.51
C PRO A 183 -0.21 3.00 28.78
N ALA A 184 -0.34 3.10 27.46
CA ALA A 184 0.71 3.64 26.61
C ALA A 184 0.13 4.11 25.27
N ILE A 185 0.89 4.98 24.62
CA ILE A 185 0.64 5.46 23.26
C ILE A 185 1.84 5.14 22.39
N THR A 186 1.59 5.00 21.09
CA THR A 186 2.63 4.98 20.07
C THR A 186 2.62 6.34 19.38
N VAL A 187 3.79 6.96 19.29
CA VAL A 187 4.03 8.15 18.48
C VAL A 187 5.04 7.73 17.42
N SER A 188 4.61 7.70 16.17
CA SER A 188 5.50 7.39 15.05
C SER A 188 5.70 8.59 14.17
N VAL A 189 6.93 8.79 13.69
CA VAL A 189 7.35 9.89 12.80
C VAL A 189 8.13 9.33 11.64
#